data_AF-H9FLH0-F1
#
_entry.id   AF-H9FLH0-F1
#
_cell.length_a   1.000
_cell.length_b   1.000
_cell.length_c   1.000
_cell.angle_alpha   90.00
_cell.angle_beta   90.00
_cell.angle_gamma   90.00
#
_symmetry.space_group_name_H-M   'P 1'
#
loop_
_entity.id
_entity.type
_entity.pdbx_description
1 polymer ?
#
loop_
_entity_poly.entity_id
_entity_poly.type
_entity_poly.pdbx_seq_one_letter_code
_entity_poly.pdbx_strand_id
1 'polypeptide(L)'
;SELKDCYIHLKVSLDKGDRKDRDLHEDLWFELSDETLCNWMMFVRPAQNHLEQNLVAYQYGHHVYYTTIKNVEPKQELKVWYAASYAEFVNQKI
;
A
#
# COMPACT_ATOMS: atom_id res chain seq x y z
N SER A 1 16.00 -4.08 -14.09
CA SER A 1 16.24 -2.80 -13.40
C SER A 1 16.02 -3.06 -11.93
N GLU A 2 17.08 -2.99 -11.13
CA GLU A 2 17.19 -3.48 -9.75
C GLU A 2 16.25 -2.80 -8.73
N LEU A 3 15.51 -1.77 -9.15
CA LEU A 3 14.58 -1.03 -8.30
C LEU A 3 13.21 -1.70 -8.14
N LYS A 4 12.82 -2.65 -9.00
CA LYS A 4 11.48 -3.27 -8.95
C LYS A 4 11.25 -4.11 -7.69
N ASP A 5 12.31 -4.62 -7.06
CA ASP A 5 12.20 -5.47 -5.85
C ASP A 5 12.19 -4.66 -4.53
N CYS A 6 12.21 -3.33 -4.61
CA CYS A 6 12.30 -2.46 -3.42
C CYS A 6 10.98 -1.77 -3.04
N TYR A 7 9.94 -1.85 -3.87
CA TYR A 7 8.66 -1.20 -3.61
C TYR A 7 7.63 -2.20 -3.09
N ILE A 8 6.77 -1.74 -2.19
CA ILE A 8 5.58 -2.49 -1.80
C ILE A 8 4.50 -2.34 -2.89
N HIS A 9 3.78 -3.41 -3.21
CA HIS A 9 2.69 -3.35 -4.18
C HIS A 9 1.40 -2.89 -3.49
N LEU A 10 0.86 -1.74 -3.90
CA LEU A 10 -0.37 -1.21 -3.34
C LEU A 10 -1.51 -1.34 -4.35
N LYS A 11 -2.63 -1.88 -3.89
CA LYS A 11 -3.88 -2.03 -4.65
C LYS A 11 -4.97 -1.13 -4.05
N VAL A 12 -5.80 -0.51 -4.87
CA VAL A 12 -6.98 0.22 -4.41
C VAL A 12 -8.20 -0.27 -5.16
N SER A 13 -9.25 -0.58 -4.42
CA SER A 13 -10.57 -0.83 -4.97
C SER A 13 -11.31 0.50 -5.15
N LEU A 14 -11.87 0.73 -6.33
CA LEU A 14 -12.74 1.86 -6.60
C LEU A 14 -14.19 1.41 -6.74
N ASP A 15 -15.03 1.81 -5.79
CA ASP A 15 -16.48 1.67 -5.95
C ASP A 15 -17.00 2.76 -6.89
N LYS A 16 -17.59 2.36 -8.03
CA LYS A 16 -18.33 3.31 -8.87
C LYS A 16 -19.61 3.71 -8.15
N GLY A 17 -19.60 4.90 -7.55
CA GLY A 17 -20.77 5.43 -6.85
C GLY A 17 -22.05 5.39 -7.71
N ASP A 18 -23.10 4.81 -7.12
CA ASP A 18 -24.54 4.87 -7.40
C ASP A 18 -25.07 4.84 -8.85
N ARG A 19 -24.20 4.61 -9.84
CA ARG A 19 -24.65 4.30 -11.21
C ARG A 19 -25.10 2.85 -11.21
N LYS A 20 -26.38 2.67 -11.51
CA LYS A 20 -27.17 1.43 -11.54
C LYS A 20 -26.70 0.40 -12.58
N ASP A 21 -25.43 0.40 -12.96
CA ASP A 21 -24.80 -0.59 -13.82
C ASP A 21 -23.87 -1.43 -12.93
N ARG A 22 -24.35 -2.62 -12.60
CA ARG A 22 -23.71 -3.53 -11.64
C ARG A 22 -22.49 -4.17 -12.31
N ASP A 23 -21.51 -4.51 -11.47
CA ASP A 23 -20.51 -5.57 -11.71
C ASP A 23 -19.13 -5.20 -12.27
N LEU A 24 -18.67 -3.94 -12.17
CA LEU A 24 -17.24 -3.63 -12.40
C LEU A 24 -16.62 -2.91 -11.20
N HIS A 25 -16.24 -3.72 -10.20
CA HIS A 25 -15.26 -3.34 -9.18
C HIS A 25 -13.90 -3.25 -9.86
N GLU A 26 -13.37 -2.03 -9.99
CA GLU A 26 -12.09 -1.81 -10.65
C GLU A 26 -10.99 -1.76 -9.60
N ASP A 27 -10.20 -2.82 -9.56
CA ASP A 27 -8.96 -2.88 -8.80
C ASP A 27 -7.84 -2.23 -9.60
N LEU A 28 -7.23 -1.18 -9.03
CA LEU A 28 -6.08 -0.50 -9.61
C LEU A 28 -4.84 -0.69 -8.75
N TRP A 29 -3.67 -0.69 -9.40
CA TRP A 29 -2.37 -0.76 -8.75
C TRP A 29 -1.66 0.58 -8.82
N PHE A 30 -0.91 0.92 -7.77
CA PHE A 30 -0.04 2.10 -7.78
C PHE A 30 1.30 1.80 -8.46
N GLU A 31 1.68 2.64 -9.42
CA GLU A 31 3.00 2.64 -10.06
C GLU A 31 3.97 3.56 -9.31
N LEU A 32 4.84 2.99 -8.49
CA LEU A 32 5.73 3.73 -7.56
C LEU A 32 7.12 4.01 -8.13
N SER A 33 7.25 4.26 -9.44
CA SER A 33 8.55 4.38 -10.12
C SER A 33 8.98 5.79 -10.53
N ASP A 34 8.07 6.76 -10.53
CA ASP A 34 8.32 8.13 -11.00
C ASP A 34 8.15 9.16 -9.86
N GLU A 35 9.25 9.79 -9.45
CA GLU A 35 9.30 10.80 -8.39
C GLU A 35 8.52 12.09 -8.73
N THR A 36 8.23 12.33 -10.01
CA THR A 36 7.43 13.50 -10.43
C THR A 36 5.94 13.27 -10.32
N LEU A 37 5.51 11.99 -10.27
CA LEU A 37 4.11 11.57 -10.20
C LEU A 37 3.72 11.05 -8.81
N CYS A 38 4.70 10.62 -8.01
CA CYS A 38 4.49 10.02 -6.71
C CYS A 38 4.76 10.98 -5.56
N ASN A 39 4.16 10.72 -4.40
CA ASN A 39 4.50 11.40 -3.17
C ASN A 39 5.62 10.65 -2.41
N TRP A 40 6.01 11.19 -1.25
CA TRP A 40 7.09 10.65 -0.40
C TRP A 40 6.92 9.18 0.03
N MET A 41 5.69 8.63 -0.01
CA MET A 41 5.43 7.25 0.42
C MET A 41 6.07 6.22 -0.52
N MET A 42 6.43 6.59 -1.76
CA MET A 42 7.17 5.70 -2.67
C MET A 42 8.55 5.28 -2.12
N PHE A 43 9.13 6.10 -1.22
CA PHE A 43 10.45 5.84 -0.64
C PHE A 43 10.40 4.96 0.62
N VAL A 44 9.21 4.65 1.15
CA VAL A 44 9.06 3.80 2.33
C VAL A 44 9.24 2.34 1.90
N ARG A 45 10.29 1.69 2.40
CA ARG A 45 10.63 0.31 2.02
C ARG A 45 9.68 -0.71 2.68
N PRO A 46 9.39 -1.84 2.00
CA PRO A 46 8.68 -2.94 2.62
C PRO A 46 9.48 -3.51 3.79
N ALA A 47 8.78 -3.91 4.85
CA ALA A 47 9.35 -4.69 5.93
C ALA A 47 9.57 -6.14 5.47
N GLN A 48 10.74 -6.70 5.74
CA GLN A 48 11.10 -8.10 5.49
C GLN A 48 10.71 -9.03 6.65
N ASN A 49 10.50 -8.46 7.84
CA ASN A 49 10.12 -9.20 9.05
C ASN A 49 9.35 -8.30 10.04
N HIS A 50 8.71 -8.93 11.02
CA HIS A 50 7.88 -8.26 12.03
C HIS A 50 8.69 -7.36 13.00
N LEU A 51 9.99 -7.63 13.19
CA LEU A 51 10.83 -6.85 14.10
C LEU A 51 11.09 -5.45 13.54
N GLU A 52 11.30 -5.31 12.23
CA GLU A 52 11.53 -4.01 11.61
C GLU A 52 10.24 -3.28 11.22
N GLN A 53 9.13 -4.00 10.98
CA GLN A 53 7.86 -3.40 10.59
C GLN A 53 7.35 -2.40 11.65
N ASN A 54 7.25 -1.13 11.29
CA ASN A 54 6.67 -0.09 12.16
C ASN A 54 5.45 0.62 11.53
N LEU A 55 5.14 0.35 10.26
CA LEU A 55 3.95 0.83 9.57
C LEU A 55 3.08 -0.33 9.06
N VAL A 56 1.77 -0.10 9.02
CA VAL A 56 0.82 -0.93 8.26
C VAL A 56 0.18 -0.12 7.14
N ALA A 57 0.04 -0.73 5.97
CA ALA A 57 -0.72 -0.21 4.84
C ALA A 57 -2.14 -0.78 4.82
N TYR A 58 -3.13 0.09 4.63
CA TYR A 58 -4.53 -0.31 4.45
C TYR A 58 -5.27 0.69 3.56
N GLN A 59 -6.34 0.22 2.94
CA GLN A 59 -7.27 1.07 2.20
C GLN A 59 -8.35 1.62 3.14
N TYR A 60 -8.68 2.90 2.98
CA TYR A 60 -9.85 3.54 3.59
C TYR A 60 -10.53 4.44 2.57
N GLY A 61 -11.78 4.11 2.21
CA GLY A 61 -12.46 4.69 1.06
C GLY A 61 -11.64 4.42 -0.22
N HIS A 62 -11.39 5.45 -1.02
CA HIS A 62 -10.64 5.33 -2.28
C HIS A 62 -9.14 5.65 -2.14
N HIS A 63 -8.59 5.59 -0.92
CA HIS A 63 -7.21 5.97 -0.65
C HIS A 63 -6.49 4.91 0.18
N VAL A 64 -5.17 4.86 0.06
CA VAL A 64 -4.29 3.98 0.84
C VAL A 64 -3.52 4.82 1.85
N TYR A 65 -3.48 4.36 3.10
CA TYR A 65 -2.83 5.05 4.21
C TYR A 65 -1.80 4.14 4.86
N TYR A 66 -0.74 4.77 5.40
CA TYR A 66 0.19 4.12 6.32
C TYR A 66 -0.07 4.61 7.74
N THR A 67 -0.10 3.70 8.71
CA THR A 67 -0.24 4.05 10.12
C THR A 67 0.80 3.33 10.96
N THR A 68 1.38 4.03 11.94
CA THR A 68 2.35 3.48 12.87
C THR A 68 1.70 2.48 13.81
N ILE A 69 2.31 1.31 13.96
CA ILE A 69 1.86 0.24 14.88
C ILE A 69 2.71 0.12 16.14
N LYS A 70 3.81 0.89 16.20
CA LYS A 70 4.71 0.99 17.35
C LYS A 70 5.41 2.35 17.34
N ASN A 71 6.03 2.72 18.46
CA ASN A 71 6.85 3.92 18.54
C ASN A 71 7.97 3.86 17.50
N VAL A 72 8.17 4.97 16.79
CA VAL A 72 9.27 5.16 15.84
C VAL A 72 10.24 6.14 16.46
N GLU A 73 11.39 5.63 16.87
CA GLU A 73 12.42 6.47 17.48
C GLU A 73 13.12 7.35 16.43
N PRO A 74 13.72 8.48 16.82
CA PRO A 74 14.51 9.30 15.90
C PRO A 74 15.57 8.47 15.16
N LYS A 75 15.71 8.70 13.86
CA LYS A 75 16.63 7.99 12.95
C LYS A 75 16.28 6.53 12.65
N GLN A 76 15.18 6.00 13.18
CA GLN A 76 14.69 4.68 12.80
C GLN A 76 14.05 4.74 11.40
N GLU A 77 14.38 3.78 10.54
CA GLU A 77 13.79 3.69 9.19
C GLU A 77 12.31 3.31 9.27
N LEU A 78 11.47 3.95 8.45
CA LEU A 78 10.08 3.54 8.26
C LEU A 78 10.03 2.32 7.35
N LYS A 79 9.41 1.24 7.85
CA LYS A 79 9.23 -0.04 7.15
C LYS A 79 7.77 -0.45 7.19
N VAL A 80 7.19 -0.69 6.02
CA VAL A 80 5.74 -0.93 5.87
C VAL A 80 5.44 -2.36 5.44
N TRP A 81 4.33 -2.91 5.93
CA TRP A 81 3.72 -4.12 5.37
C TRP A 81 2.21 -4.00 5.37
N TYR A 82 1.50 -4.92 4.72
CA TYR A 82 0.05 -4.90 4.68
C TYR A 82 -0.57 -5.15 6.06
N ALA A 83 -1.65 -4.43 6.38
CA ALA A 83 -2.58 -4.85 7.41
C ALA A 83 -3.23 -6.19 6.99
N ALA A 84 -3.69 -7.00 7.95
CA ALA A 84 -4.20 -8.35 7.67
C ALA A 84 -5.31 -8.38 6.60
N SER A 85 -6.35 -7.56 6.76
CA SER A 85 -7.45 -7.47 5.79
C SER A 85 -7.00 -6.95 4.42
N TYR A 86 -6.03 -6.03 4.41
CA TYR A 86 -5.48 -5.49 3.17
C TYR A 86 -4.59 -6.51 2.44
N ALA A 87 -3.86 -7.35 3.19
CA ALA A 87 -3.07 -8.44 2.62
C ALA A 87 -3.98 -9.46 1.91
N GLU A 88 -5.11 -9.80 2.51
CA GLU A 88 -6.11 -10.66 1.88
C GLU A 88 -6.61 -10.05 0.58
N PHE A 89 -6.98 -8.77 0.58
CA PHE A 89 -7.41 -8.04 -0.61
C PHE A 89 -6.34 -8.02 -1.71
N VAL A 90 -5.10 -7.66 -1.39
CA VAL A 90 -3.98 -7.60 -2.35
C VAL A 90 -3.67 -8.98 -2.94
N ASN A 91 -3.80 -10.05 -2.15
CA ASN A 91 -3.48 -11.42 -2.57
C ASN A 91 -4.64 -12.18 -3.24
N GLN A 92 -5.81 -11.57 -3.41
CA GLN A 92 -6.90 -12.18 -4.19
C GLN A 92 -6.40 -12.45 -5.61
N LYS A 93 -6.32 -13.75 -5.97
CA LYS A 93 -5.87 -14.21 -7.29
C LYS A 93 -6.84 -13.74 -8.37
N ILE A 94 -6.27 -13.24 -9.47
CA ILE A 94 -6.94 -13.11 -10.78
C ILE A 94 -7.41 -14.50 -11.22
#